data_AF-A0A7S3AJP8-F1
#
_entry.id   AF-A0A7S3AJP8-F1
#
_cell.length_a   1.000
_cell.length_b   1.000
_cell.length_c   1.000
_cell.angle_alpha   90.00
_cell.angle_beta   90.00
_cell.angle_gamma   90.00
#
_symmetry.space_group_name_H-M   'P 1'
#
loop_
_entity.id
_entity.type
_entity.pdbx_description
1 polymer ?
#
loop_
_entity_poly.entity_id
_entity_poly.type
_entity_poly.pdbx_seq_one_letter_code
_entity_poly.pdbx_strand_id
1 'polypeptide(L)'
;GGVSILPRADRQAFGEPRVLAFDIECCKQPLRFPDANSDPVMMISYMIDGFGFLLINREVVSDDIASFEYTPRPEFPGPFTVFNEPTEGSLLSKFCSHLLELKPHVIVTYNGDSFDWPY
;
A
#
# COMPACT_ATOMS: atom_id res chain seq x y z
N GLY A 1 -14.31 -40.90 -9.96
CA GLY A 1 -12.84 -40.84 -9.96
C GLY A 1 -12.40 -40.04 -8.77
N GLY A 2 -11.70 -40.66 -7.81
CA GLY A 2 -11.28 -39.99 -6.58
C GLY A 2 -9.91 -39.35 -6.75
N VAL A 3 -9.78 -38.08 -6.35
CA VAL A 3 -8.48 -37.41 -6.21
C VAL A 3 -7.94 -37.76 -4.83
N SER A 4 -6.70 -38.28 -4.76
CA SER A 4 -5.97 -38.49 -3.51
C SER A 4 -4.96 -37.36 -3.29
N ILE A 5 -4.98 -36.76 -2.10
CA ILE A 5 -3.97 -35.80 -1.66
C ILE A 5 -2.91 -36.57 -0.89
N LEU A 6 -1.69 -36.65 -1.43
CA LEU A 6 -0.55 -37.32 -0.79
C LEU A 6 0.44 -36.26 -0.28
N PRO A 7 0.94 -36.38 0.97
CA PRO A 7 1.99 -35.51 1.48
C PRO A 7 3.26 -35.60 0.64
N ARG A 8 3.91 -34.46 0.40
CA ARG A 8 5.20 -34.36 -0.31
C ARG A 8 6.31 -33.96 0.65
N ALA A 9 6.88 -34.95 1.35
CA ALA A 9 7.95 -34.75 2.32
C ALA A 9 9.26 -34.17 1.70
N ASP A 10 9.39 -34.25 0.37
CA ASP A 10 10.46 -33.65 -0.42
C ASP A 10 10.35 -32.13 -0.55
N ARG A 11 9.17 -31.55 -0.30
CA ARG A 11 8.90 -30.11 -0.46
C ARG A 11 8.80 -29.42 0.89
N GLN A 12 9.95 -29.04 1.45
CA GLN A 12 10.05 -28.47 2.80
C GLN A 12 10.05 -26.93 2.82
N ALA A 13 10.54 -26.28 1.77
CA ALA A 13 10.58 -24.82 1.69
C ALA A 13 9.19 -24.24 1.39
N PHE A 14 8.87 -23.10 2.00
CA PHE A 14 7.70 -22.32 1.64
C PHE A 14 7.88 -21.69 0.25
N GLY A 15 6.77 -21.40 -0.41
CA GLY A 15 6.80 -20.53 -1.58
C GLY A 15 7.15 -19.09 -1.18
N GLU A 16 7.56 -18.29 -2.16
CA GLU A 16 7.86 -16.87 -2.00
C GLU A 16 6.70 -16.04 -2.57
N PRO A 17 5.67 -15.72 -1.79
CA PRO A 17 4.61 -14.85 -2.26
C PRO A 17 5.12 -13.41 -2.34
N ARG A 18 4.79 -12.71 -3.43
CA ARG A 18 4.76 -11.24 -3.46
C ARG A 18 3.83 -10.71 -2.37
N VAL A 19 4.39 -9.98 -1.42
CA VAL A 19 3.65 -9.36 -0.31
C VAL A 19 3.68 -7.85 -0.51
N LEU A 20 2.49 -7.24 -0.52
CA LEU A 20 2.34 -5.79 -0.53
C LEU A 20 1.79 -5.33 0.82
N ALA A 21 2.50 -4.40 1.47
CA ALA A 21 2.02 -3.73 2.67
C ALA A 21 1.62 -2.31 2.30
N PHE A 22 0.44 -1.84 2.69
CA PHE A 22 0.03 -0.45 2.48
C PHE A 22 -0.59 0.17 3.73
N ASP A 23 -0.59 1.50 3.74
CA ASP A 23 -1.15 2.35 4.79
C ASP A 23 -1.61 3.67 4.13
N ILE A 24 -2.76 4.19 4.56
CA ILE A 24 -3.33 5.44 4.04
C ILE A 24 -3.24 6.57 5.07
N GLU A 25 -3.03 7.78 4.56
CA GLU A 25 -3.16 9.00 5.36
C GLU A 25 -4.32 9.83 4.80
N CYS A 26 -5.18 10.28 5.70
CA CYS A 26 -6.40 11.02 5.36
C CYS A 26 -6.42 12.38 6.03
N CYS A 27 -7.10 13.33 5.40
CA CYS A 27 -7.52 14.55 6.07
C CYS A 27 -8.40 14.23 7.29
N LYS A 28 -8.53 15.21 8.17
CA LYS A 28 -9.53 15.17 9.24
C LYS A 28 -9.84 16.56 9.76
N GLN A 29 -11.05 16.72 10.25
CA GLN A 29 -11.43 17.93 10.97
C GLN A 29 -10.69 18.07 12.31
N PRO A 30 -10.43 19.30 12.78
CA PRO A 30 -9.84 19.52 14.11
C PRO A 30 -10.65 18.84 15.22
N LEU A 31 -9.95 18.13 16.11
CA LEU A 31 -10.53 17.42 17.26
C LEU A 31 -11.56 16.33 16.91
N ARG A 32 -11.59 15.84 15.67
CA ARG A 32 -12.44 14.73 15.23
C ARG A 32 -11.61 13.58 14.66
N PHE A 33 -12.26 12.42 14.56
CA PHE A 33 -11.77 11.30 13.75
C PHE A 33 -11.98 11.60 12.25
N PRO A 34 -11.18 11.00 11.36
CA PRO A 34 -11.40 11.06 9.91
C PRO A 34 -12.77 10.49 9.51
N ASP A 35 -13.45 11.12 8.54
CA ASP A 35 -14.72 10.66 7.95
C ASP A 35 -14.62 10.51 6.43
N ALA A 36 -14.64 9.27 5.95
CA ALA A 36 -14.52 8.90 4.53
C ALA A 36 -15.54 9.58 3.59
N ASN A 37 -16.68 10.06 4.11
CA ASN A 37 -17.65 10.76 3.28
C ASN A 37 -17.27 12.21 2.97
N SER A 38 -16.30 12.78 3.70
CA SER A 38 -16.02 14.21 3.64
C SER A 38 -14.54 14.58 3.70
N ASP A 39 -13.70 13.74 4.29
CA ASP A 39 -12.27 13.97 4.44
C ASP A 39 -11.50 13.15 3.38
N PRO A 40 -10.79 13.78 2.44
CA PRO A 40 -10.12 13.06 1.36
C PRO A 40 -8.88 12.29 1.84
N VAL A 41 -8.55 11.22 1.14
CA VAL A 41 -7.25 10.55 1.21
C VAL A 41 -6.19 11.51 0.67
N MET A 42 -5.16 11.76 1.48
CA MET A 42 -4.06 12.66 1.12
C MET A 42 -2.84 11.91 0.60
N MET A 43 -2.57 10.71 1.12
CA MET A 43 -1.44 9.88 0.69
C MET A 43 -1.77 8.39 0.80
N ILE A 44 -1.16 7.58 -0.05
CA ILE A 44 -1.11 6.12 0.13
C ILE A 44 0.35 5.70 0.01
N SER A 45 0.88 5.12 1.08
CA SER A 45 2.21 4.50 1.07
C SER A 45 2.07 3.00 0.92
N TYR A 46 2.94 2.37 0.14
CA TYR A 46 3.03 0.91 0.11
C TYR A 46 4.42 0.42 -0.22
N MET A 47 4.71 -0.79 0.24
CA MET A 47 5.94 -1.51 -0.07
C MET A 47 5.61 -2.86 -0.68
N ILE A 48 6.36 -3.26 -1.70
CA ILE A 48 6.33 -4.60 -2.27
C ILE A 48 7.76 -5.07 -2.52
N ASP A 49 8.09 -6.27 -2.04
CA ASP A 49 9.40 -6.92 -2.22
C ASP A 49 10.61 -5.99 -1.95
N GLY A 50 10.50 -5.09 -0.96
CA GLY A 50 11.54 -4.15 -0.54
C GLY A 50 11.57 -2.81 -1.29
N PHE A 51 10.67 -2.59 -2.26
CA PHE A 51 10.53 -1.32 -2.96
C PHE A 51 9.34 -0.52 -2.39
N GLY A 52 9.60 0.71 -1.96
CA GLY A 52 8.60 1.64 -1.47
C GLY A 52 8.02 2.51 -2.58
N PHE A 53 6.73 2.80 -2.45
CA PHE A 53 5.99 3.73 -3.29
C PHE A 53 5.15 4.65 -2.42
N LEU A 54 5.05 5.91 -2.81
CA LEU A 54 4.23 6.90 -2.13
C LEU A 54 3.41 7.67 -3.16
N LEU A 55 2.09 7.60 -3.04
CA LEU A 55 1.17 8.34 -3.88
C LEU A 55 0.71 9.56 -3.10
N ILE A 56 0.70 10.70 -3.77
CA ILE A 56 0.38 12.00 -3.17
C ILE A 56 -0.81 12.61 -3.90
N ASN A 57 -1.83 13.00 -3.14
CA ASN A 57 -2.94 13.80 -3.65
C ASN A 57 -2.55 15.29 -3.63
N ARG A 58 -2.37 15.89 -4.82
CA ARG A 58 -1.99 17.29 -4.98
C ARG A 58 -3.14 18.29 -4.76
N GLU A 59 -4.38 17.83 -4.57
CA GLU A 59 -5.47 18.69 -4.07
C GLU A 59 -5.29 19.08 -2.60
N VAL A 60 -4.56 18.24 -1.84
CA VAL A 60 -4.36 18.42 -0.39
C VAL A 60 -2.93 18.85 -0.08
N VAL A 61 -1.94 18.13 -0.60
CA VAL A 61 -0.53 18.49 -0.41
C VAL A 61 -0.22 19.73 -1.26
N SER A 62 0.58 20.68 -0.78
CA SER A 62 0.82 21.94 -1.51
C SER A 62 1.87 21.84 -2.61
N ASP A 63 2.89 21.00 -2.43
CA ASP A 63 4.03 20.86 -3.34
C ASP A 63 4.33 19.42 -3.74
N ASP A 64 4.96 19.24 -4.90
CA ASP A 64 5.42 17.94 -5.36
C ASP A 64 6.49 17.39 -4.41
N ILE A 65 6.35 16.11 -4.07
CA ILE A 65 7.34 15.40 -3.25
C ILE A 65 8.27 14.62 -4.18
N ALA A 66 9.58 14.83 -4.00
CA ALA A 66 10.61 14.08 -4.72
C ALA A 66 10.77 12.67 -4.14
N SER A 67 11.22 11.73 -4.97
CA SER A 67 11.60 10.39 -4.50
C SER A 67 12.72 10.48 -3.45
N PHE A 68 12.66 9.64 -2.43
CA PHE A 68 13.54 9.72 -1.27
C PHE A 68 13.85 8.32 -0.69
N GLU A 69 14.68 8.27 0.35
CA GLU A 69 14.99 7.06 1.08
C GLU A 69 14.68 7.24 2.57
N TYR A 70 13.97 6.27 3.15
CA TYR A 70 13.76 6.13 4.58
C TYR A 70 14.17 4.72 5.02
N THR A 71 15.42 4.60 5.48
CA THR A 71 16.02 3.35 5.95
C THR A 71 16.25 3.46 7.46
N PRO A 72 15.26 3.11 8.31
CA PRO A 72 15.34 3.32 9.75
C PRO A 72 16.40 2.44 10.43
N ARG A 73 16.72 1.27 9.85
CA ARG A 73 17.86 0.43 10.21
C ARG A 73 18.44 -0.22 8.94
N PRO A 74 19.71 -0.64 8.93
CA PRO A 74 20.34 -1.24 7.75
C PRO A 74 19.60 -2.46 7.17
N GLU A 75 18.95 -3.25 8.02
CA GLU A 75 18.16 -4.42 7.62
C GLU A 75 16.76 -4.08 7.07
N PHE A 76 16.34 -2.81 7.11
CA PHE A 76 15.06 -2.31 6.59
C PHE A 76 15.28 -1.20 5.55
N PRO A 77 15.83 -1.52 4.36
CA PRO A 77 15.96 -0.55 3.29
C PRO A 77 14.59 -0.06 2.84
N GLY A 78 14.44 1.25 2.64
CA GLY A 78 13.19 1.86 2.21
C GLY A 78 13.39 2.94 1.15
N PRO A 79 13.82 2.60 -0.08
CA PRO A 79 13.77 3.54 -1.19
C PRO A 79 12.31 3.76 -1.62
N PHE A 80 11.87 5.01 -1.70
CA PHE A 80 10.52 5.39 -2.10
C PHE A 80 10.51 6.11 -3.44
N THR A 81 9.81 5.51 -4.41
CA THR A 81 9.41 6.20 -5.64
C THR A 81 8.09 6.93 -5.40
N VAL A 82 8.06 8.23 -5.69
CA VAL A 82 6.89 9.07 -5.41
C VAL A 82 6.10 9.35 -6.69
N PHE A 83 4.78 9.22 -6.62
CA PHE A 83 3.83 9.61 -7.66
C PHE A 83 2.97 10.77 -7.15
N ASN A 84 3.16 11.95 -7.76
CA ASN A 84 2.37 13.15 -7.47
C ASN A 84 1.15 13.17 -8.40
N GLU A 85 -0.01 12.78 -7.89
CA GLU A 85 -1.24 12.63 -8.67
C GLU A 85 -2.12 13.88 -8.49
N PRO A 86 -2.70 14.42 -9.59
CA PRO A 86 -3.36 15.73 -9.57
C PRO A 86 -4.61 15.78 -8.69
N THR A 87 -5.30 14.66 -8.48
CA THR A 87 -6.53 14.54 -7.68
C THR A 87 -6.58 13.23 -6.89
N GLU A 88 -7.46 13.16 -5.90
CA GLU A 88 -7.76 11.92 -5.18
C GLU A 88 -8.16 10.79 -6.13
N GLY A 89 -8.99 11.08 -7.14
CA GLY A 89 -9.43 10.08 -8.12
C GLY A 89 -8.29 9.51 -8.97
N SER A 90 -7.32 10.34 -9.36
CA SER A 90 -6.10 9.86 -10.04
C SER A 90 -5.20 9.03 -9.13
N LEU A 91 -5.10 9.42 -7.85
CA LEU A 91 -4.36 8.67 -6.83
C LEU A 91 -4.94 7.26 -6.64
N LEU A 92 -6.26 7.14 -6.45
CA LEU A 92 -6.92 5.84 -6.30
C LEU A 92 -6.79 4.98 -7.56
N SER A 93 -6.93 5.61 -8.74
CA SER A 93 -6.74 4.93 -10.03
C SER A 93 -5.31 4.40 -10.19
N LYS A 94 -4.30 5.19 -9.79
CA LYS A 94 -2.88 4.79 -9.81
C LYS A 94 -2.63 3.61 -8.86
N PHE A 95 -3.18 3.67 -7.63
CA PHE A 95 -3.05 2.58 -6.66
C PHE A 95 -3.65 1.27 -7.20
N CYS A 96 -4.91 1.30 -7.65
CA CYS A 96 -5.57 0.12 -8.23
C CYS A 96 -4.85 -0.42 -9.47
N SER A 97 -4.39 0.46 -10.37
CA SER A 97 -3.64 0.05 -11.56
C SER A 97 -2.34 -0.66 -11.19
N HIS A 98 -1.64 -0.15 -10.18
CA HIS A 98 -0.37 -0.73 -9.75
C HIS A 98 -0.58 -2.05 -9.00
N LEU A 99 -1.65 -2.21 -8.21
CA LEU A 99 -2.04 -3.50 -7.64
C LEU A 99 -2.28 -4.55 -8.74
N LEU A 100 -2.95 -4.19 -9.83
CA LEU A 100 -3.21 -5.07 -10.97
C LEU A 100 -1.94 -5.44 -11.74
N GLU A 101 -0.99 -4.50 -11.86
CA GLU A 101 0.31 -4.72 -12.48
C GLU A 101 1.18 -5.66 -11.62
N LEU A 102 1.32 -5.33 -10.34
CA LEU A 102 2.17 -6.01 -9.38
C LEU A 102 1.65 -7.38 -8.96
N LYS A 103 0.33 -7.60 -9.03
CA LYS A 103 -0.36 -8.87 -8.71
C LYS A 103 0.11 -9.46 -7.36
N PRO A 104 0.03 -8.71 -6.25
CA PRO A 104 0.42 -9.24 -4.95
C PRO A 104 -0.44 -10.46 -4.60
N HIS A 105 0.18 -11.46 -3.97
CA HIS A 105 -0.55 -12.65 -3.50
C HIS A 105 -1.09 -12.42 -2.09
N VAL A 106 -0.43 -11.55 -1.33
CA VAL A 106 -0.81 -11.14 0.03
C VAL A 106 -0.78 -9.62 0.07
N ILE A 107 -1.87 -9.03 0.55
CA ILE A 107 -1.95 -7.60 0.86
C ILE A 107 -2.11 -7.48 2.38
N VAL A 108 -1.25 -6.68 3.02
CA VAL A 108 -1.26 -6.47 4.47
C VAL A 108 -1.41 -4.99 4.80
N THR A 109 -2.05 -4.73 5.93
CA THR A 109 -2.26 -3.40 6.52
C THR A 109 -2.17 -3.52 8.03
N TYR A 110 -2.18 -2.40 8.74
CA TYR A 110 -2.36 -2.37 10.19
C TYR A 110 -3.72 -1.76 10.51
N ASN A 111 -4.64 -2.56 11.07
CA ASN A 111 -6.03 -2.14 11.34
C ASN A 111 -6.88 -1.82 10.10
N GLY A 112 -6.46 -2.24 8.90
CA GLY A 112 -7.12 -1.83 7.66
C GLY A 112 -8.53 -2.36 7.46
N ASP A 113 -8.93 -3.47 8.09
CA ASP A 113 -10.33 -3.92 8.04
C ASP A 113 -11.29 -2.92 8.69
N SER A 114 -10.81 -2.13 9.67
CA SER A 114 -11.62 -1.14 10.38
C SER A 114 -11.39 0.30 9.93
N PHE A 115 -10.33 0.54 9.15
CA PHE A 115 -9.96 1.88 8.70
C PHE A 115 -9.60 1.92 7.21
N ASP A 116 -8.42 1.44 6.81
CA ASP A 116 -7.89 1.65 5.45
C ASP A 116 -8.77 1.16 4.29
N TRP A 117 -9.40 -0.02 4.42
CA TRP A 117 -10.26 -0.58 3.38
C TRP A 117 -11.67 0.02 3.30
N PRO A 118 -12.38 0.28 4.42
CA PRO A 118 -13.69 0.91 4.37
C PRO A 118 -13.64 2.43 4.13
N TYR A 119 -12.48 3.07 4.28
CA TYR A 119 -12.26 4.48 3.93
C TYR A 119 -12.33 4.68 2.42
#